data_AF-A0A2M7GRU4-F1
#
_entry.id   AF-A0A2M7GRU4-F1
#
_cell.length_a   1.000
_cell.length_b   1.000
_cell.length_c   1.000
_cell.angle_alpha   90.00
_cell.angle_beta   90.00
_cell.angle_gamma   90.00
#
_symmetry.space_group_name_H-M   'P 1'
#
loop_
_entity.id
_entity.type
_entity.pdbx_description
1 polymer ?
#
loop_
_entity_poly.entity_id
_entity_poly.type
_entity_poly.pdbx_seq_one_letter_code
_entity_poly.pdbx_strand_id
1 'polypeptide(L)'
;MTSIAESAAEKRDVYPVFRGLTELGVSNADLAQALSTSPAAVTAWRSGESRMPARLIAFLTLILDALVERRGAESAVVGSLFQGLNEAGQTRILRARDNLQQQQAFNCGFDRAQMEAGLRLFLSWRNRNVFAGRRFAGVERGQAADIGRLDMVAT
;
A
#
# COMPACT_ATOMS: atom_id res chain seq x y z
N MET A 1 -14.29 -3.21 40.58
CA MET A 1 -14.01 -4.25 39.58
C MET A 1 -14.92 -4.01 38.39
N THR A 2 -14.42 -3.38 37.34
CA THR A 2 -15.08 -3.32 36.04
C THR A 2 -13.99 -3.16 35.00
N SER A 3 -13.94 -4.11 34.08
CA SER A 3 -12.88 -4.33 33.11
C SER A 3 -12.63 -3.10 32.26
N ILE A 4 -11.40 -2.61 32.28
CA ILE A 4 -10.84 -1.89 31.15
C ILE A 4 -10.83 -2.93 30.03
N ALA A 5 -11.76 -2.80 29.11
CA ALA A 5 -11.74 -3.55 27.87
C ALA A 5 -10.35 -3.36 27.28
N GLU A 6 -9.62 -4.47 27.28
CA GLU A 6 -8.40 -4.71 26.54
C GLU A 6 -8.62 -4.15 25.14
N SER A 7 -8.13 -2.91 24.92
CA SER A 7 -8.13 -2.28 23.61
C SER A 7 -7.48 -3.28 22.68
N ALA A 8 -8.28 -3.90 21.81
CA ALA A 8 -7.82 -4.88 20.84
C ALA A 8 -6.55 -4.33 20.24
N ALA A 9 -5.41 -4.93 20.59
CA ALA A 9 -4.10 -4.45 20.22
C ALA A 9 -4.12 -4.29 18.70
N GLU A 10 -4.16 -3.05 18.24
CA GLU A 10 -4.10 -2.71 16.83
C GLU A 10 -2.78 -3.31 16.35
N LYS A 11 -2.86 -4.49 15.70
CA LYS A 11 -1.70 -5.35 15.41
C LYS A 11 -0.89 -4.61 14.34
N ARG A 12 -0.03 -3.70 14.82
CA ARG A 12 0.69 -2.74 14.00
C ARG A 12 1.60 -3.51 13.04
N ASP A 13 1.49 -3.23 11.75
CA ASP A 13 2.34 -3.89 10.76
C ASP A 13 3.82 -3.71 11.13
N VAL A 14 4.56 -4.82 11.09
CA VAL A 14 5.99 -4.86 11.42
C VAL A 14 6.81 -4.02 10.44
N TYR A 15 6.45 -4.01 9.16
CA TYR A 15 7.19 -3.30 8.12
C TYR A 15 6.42 -2.05 7.67
N PRO A 16 7.06 -0.85 7.67
CA PRO A 16 6.43 0.38 7.18
C PRO A 16 5.84 0.27 5.77
N VAL A 17 6.44 -0.54 4.89
CA VAL A 17 5.95 -0.77 3.52
C VAL A 17 4.50 -1.25 3.47
N PHE A 18 4.08 -2.09 4.41
CA PHE A 18 2.70 -2.60 4.44
C PHE A 18 1.70 -1.51 4.80
N ARG A 19 2.05 -0.62 5.73
CA ARG A 19 1.23 0.55 6.09
C ARG A 19 1.11 1.49 4.90
N GLY A 20 2.22 1.82 4.25
CA GLY A 20 2.21 2.70 3.08
C GLY A 20 1.36 2.15 1.94
N LEU A 21 1.43 0.84 1.68
CA LEU A 21 0.60 0.18 0.67
C LEU A 21 -0.89 0.17 1.05
N THR A 22 -1.21 -0.01 2.34
CA THR A 22 -2.58 0.08 2.85
C THR A 22 -3.16 1.50 2.74
N GLU A 23 -2.38 2.54 3.01
CA GLU A 23 -2.81 3.95 2.78
C GLU A 23 -3.20 4.19 1.32
N LEU A 24 -2.55 3.50 0.38
CA LEU A 24 -2.85 3.59 -1.06
C LEU A 24 -3.93 2.59 -1.53
N GLY A 25 -4.58 1.89 -0.60
CA GLY A 25 -5.69 0.96 -0.88
C GLY A 25 -5.25 -0.41 -1.40
N VAL A 26 -3.98 -0.79 -1.25
CA VAL A 26 -3.50 -2.11 -1.67
C VAL A 26 -3.89 -3.16 -0.63
N SER A 27 -4.67 -4.16 -1.05
CA SER A 27 -5.16 -5.22 -0.18
C SER A 27 -4.16 -6.36 0.01
N ASN A 28 -4.36 -7.22 1.02
CA ASN A 28 -3.52 -8.43 1.17
C ASN A 28 -3.67 -9.39 -0.03
N ALA A 29 -4.82 -9.39 -0.72
CA ALA A 29 -5.02 -10.18 -1.93
C ALA A 29 -4.16 -9.65 -3.10
N ASP A 30 -4.12 -8.34 -3.26
CA ASP A 30 -3.25 -7.66 -4.23
C ASP A 30 -1.77 -7.99 -3.98
N LEU A 31 -1.35 -7.95 -2.71
CA LEU A 31 0.02 -8.28 -2.30
C LEU A 31 0.34 -9.76 -2.55
N ALA A 32 -0.57 -10.66 -2.18
CA ALA A 32 -0.41 -12.09 -2.41
C ALA A 32 -0.22 -12.40 -3.90
N GLN A 33 -1.01 -11.75 -4.76
CA GLN A 33 -0.87 -11.85 -6.21
C GLN A 33 0.47 -11.31 -6.71
N ALA A 34 0.86 -10.10 -6.29
CA ALA A 34 2.12 -9.48 -6.72
C ALA A 34 3.35 -10.30 -6.30
N LEU A 35 3.30 -10.91 -5.11
CA LEU A 35 4.36 -11.73 -4.54
C LEU A 35 4.31 -13.20 -4.97
N SER A 36 3.26 -13.62 -5.70
CA SER A 36 3.01 -15.02 -6.07
C SER A 36 3.04 -15.95 -4.84
N THR A 37 2.31 -15.55 -3.80
CA THR A 37 2.23 -16.26 -2.51
C THR A 37 0.77 -16.34 -2.03
N SER A 38 0.54 -16.98 -0.87
CA SER A 38 -0.78 -17.03 -0.26
C SER A 38 -1.08 -15.76 0.57
N PRO A 39 -2.36 -15.35 0.69
CA PRO A 39 -2.76 -14.28 1.61
C PRO A 39 -2.37 -14.55 3.07
N ALA A 40 -2.38 -15.83 3.48
CA ALA A 40 -1.95 -16.23 4.82
C ALA A 40 -0.47 -15.91 5.08
N ALA A 41 0.41 -16.11 4.09
CA ALA A 41 1.82 -15.74 4.21
C ALA A 41 1.98 -14.22 4.38
N VAL A 42 1.20 -13.42 3.64
CA VAL A 42 1.20 -11.95 3.79
C VAL A 42 0.78 -11.55 5.21
N THR A 43 -0.31 -12.13 5.73
CA THR A 43 -0.75 -11.88 7.11
C THR A 43 0.30 -12.25 8.16
N ALA A 44 0.98 -13.39 7.98
CA ALA A 44 2.06 -13.82 8.87
C ALA A 44 3.25 -12.85 8.84
N TRP A 45 3.61 -12.31 7.66
CA TRP A 45 4.67 -11.30 7.55
C TRP A 45 4.27 -9.95 8.16
N ARG A 46 3.02 -9.52 7.98
CA ARG A 46 2.50 -8.26 8.53
C ARG A 46 2.53 -8.26 10.05
N SER A 47 2.11 -9.36 10.66
CA SER A 47 2.03 -9.54 12.10
C SER A 47 3.37 -9.90 12.76
N GLY A 48 4.41 -10.23 11.98
CA GLY A 48 5.70 -10.69 12.50
C GLY A 48 5.73 -12.15 12.92
N GLU A 49 4.65 -12.91 12.72
CA GLU A 49 4.59 -14.35 12.94
C GLU A 49 5.59 -15.11 12.05
N SER A 50 5.93 -14.53 10.89
CA SER A 50 7.00 -15.02 10.02
C SER A 50 7.89 -13.89 9.53
N ARG A 51 9.19 -14.15 9.40
CA ARG A 51 10.14 -13.19 8.82
C ARG A 51 9.95 -13.10 7.32
N MET A 52 9.74 -11.89 6.82
CA MET A 52 9.68 -11.65 5.38
C MET A 52 11.09 -11.65 4.76
N PRO A 53 11.30 -12.33 3.61
CA PRO A 53 12.58 -12.25 2.90
C PRO A 53 12.92 -10.82 2.47
N ALA A 54 14.18 -10.40 2.70
CA ALA A 54 14.63 -9.03 2.41
C ALA A 54 14.41 -8.60 0.95
N ARG A 55 14.69 -9.48 -0.03
CA ARG A 55 14.37 -9.22 -1.45
C ARG A 55 12.90 -8.87 -1.71
N LEU A 56 11.97 -9.47 -0.97
CA LEU A 56 10.53 -9.19 -1.13
C LEU A 56 10.16 -7.86 -0.51
N ILE A 57 10.79 -7.49 0.61
CA ILE A 57 10.64 -6.16 1.22
C ILE A 57 11.16 -5.09 0.26
N ALA A 58 12.34 -5.28 -0.33
CA ALA A 58 12.90 -4.38 -1.33
C ALA A 58 11.98 -4.25 -2.56
N PHE A 59 11.45 -5.37 -3.06
CA PHE A 59 10.46 -5.39 -4.14
C PHE A 59 9.19 -4.58 -3.81
N LEU A 60 8.57 -4.80 -2.64
CA LEU A 60 7.39 -4.05 -2.20
C LEU A 60 7.69 -2.56 -2.00
N THR A 61 8.92 -2.23 -1.58
CA THR A 61 9.35 -0.83 -1.43
C THR A 61 9.29 -0.10 -2.77
N LEU A 62 9.78 -0.74 -3.84
CA LEU A 62 9.73 -0.17 -5.20
C LEU A 62 8.30 -0.08 -5.74
N ILE A 63 7.42 -1.02 -5.37
CA ILE A 63 5.99 -0.89 -5.67
C ILE A 63 5.40 0.33 -4.98
N LEU A 64 5.67 0.50 -3.68
CA LEU A 64 5.16 1.64 -2.91
C LEU A 64 5.62 2.97 -3.52
N ASP A 65 6.90 3.08 -3.84
CA ASP A 65 7.50 4.25 -4.50
C ASP A 65 6.77 4.60 -5.81
N ALA A 66 6.64 3.63 -6.72
CA ALA A 66 5.94 3.83 -7.99
C ALA A 66 4.45 4.22 -7.82
N LEU A 67 3.78 3.67 -6.80
CA LEU A 67 2.39 4.03 -6.51
C LEU A 67 2.27 5.43 -5.90
N VAL A 68 3.17 5.82 -4.99
CA VAL A 68 3.23 7.16 -4.41
C VAL A 68 3.40 8.21 -5.50
N GLU A 69 4.35 8.00 -6.43
CA GLU A 69 4.58 8.93 -7.54
C GLU A 69 3.33 9.07 -8.41
N ARG A 70 2.77 7.94 -8.84
CA ARG A 70 1.59 7.92 -9.70
C ARG A 70 0.38 8.57 -9.05
N ARG A 71 0.07 8.23 -7.80
CA ARG A 71 -1.07 8.80 -7.06
C ARG A 71 -0.85 10.27 -6.75
N GLY A 72 0.39 10.67 -6.47
CA GLY A 72 0.76 12.08 -6.33
C GLY A 72 0.44 12.88 -7.59
N ALA A 73 0.81 12.35 -8.76
CA ALA A 73 0.51 12.97 -10.05
C ALA A 73 -1.00 13.03 -10.34
N GLU A 74 -1.71 11.91 -10.18
CA GLU A 74 -3.18 11.84 -10.34
C GLU A 74 -3.88 12.86 -9.41
N SER A 75 -3.45 12.92 -8.15
CA SER A 75 -3.98 13.82 -7.13
C SER A 75 -3.72 15.30 -7.46
N ALA A 76 -2.54 15.63 -8.00
CA ALA A 76 -2.20 17.00 -8.40
C ALA A 76 -3.08 17.48 -9.55
N VAL A 77 -3.36 16.61 -10.53
CA VAL A 77 -4.28 16.92 -11.64
C VAL A 77 -5.68 17.19 -11.10
N VAL A 78 -6.22 16.29 -10.27
CA VAL A 78 -7.56 16.47 -9.68
C VAL A 78 -7.64 17.75 -8.86
N GLY A 79 -6.65 18.03 -8.01
CA GLY A 79 -6.62 19.25 -7.20
C GLY A 79 -6.53 20.53 -8.03
N SER A 80 -5.88 20.49 -9.20
CA SER A 80 -5.82 21.61 -10.13
C SER A 80 -7.15 21.89 -10.84
N LEU A 81 -7.92 20.83 -11.13
CA LEU A 81 -9.21 20.93 -11.82
C LEU A 81 -10.37 21.20 -10.85
N PHE A 82 -10.28 20.68 -9.63
CA PHE A 82 -11.34 20.75 -8.63
C PHE A 82 -10.76 21.02 -7.25
N GLN A 83 -10.67 22.29 -6.87
CA GLN A 83 -10.16 22.70 -5.58
C GLN A 83 -11.02 22.10 -4.44
N GLY A 84 -10.36 21.49 -3.44
CA GLY A 84 -11.01 20.92 -2.25
C GLY A 84 -11.51 19.47 -2.38
N LEU A 85 -11.69 18.91 -3.59
CA LEU A 85 -12.27 17.56 -3.76
C LEU A 85 -11.35 16.38 -3.39
N ASN A 86 -10.12 16.62 -2.91
CA ASN A 86 -9.12 15.54 -2.76
C ASN A 86 -8.24 15.64 -1.50
N GLU A 87 -8.70 16.32 -0.45
CA GLU A 87 -7.89 16.48 0.79
C GLU A 87 -7.61 15.14 1.49
N ALA A 88 -8.60 14.25 1.55
CA ALA A 88 -8.43 12.92 2.13
C ALA A 88 -7.45 12.05 1.33
N GLY A 89 -7.51 12.10 -0.01
CA GLY A 89 -6.59 11.38 -0.87
C GLY A 89 -5.16 11.90 -0.75
N GLN A 90 -4.97 13.22 -0.69
CA GLN A 90 -3.68 13.85 -0.43
C GLN A 90 -3.09 13.43 0.91
N THR A 91 -3.91 13.40 1.96
CA THR A 91 -3.48 12.96 3.30
C THR A 91 -2.97 11.51 3.28
N ARG A 92 -3.68 10.61 2.60
CA ARG A 92 -3.23 9.21 2.44
C ARG A 92 -1.92 9.11 1.66
N ILE A 93 -1.74 9.90 0.59
CA ILE A 93 -0.49 9.95 -0.19
C ILE A 93 0.68 10.45 0.68
N LEU A 94 0.46 11.47 1.51
CA LEU A 94 1.48 11.97 2.43
C LEU A 94 1.89 10.90 3.44
N ARG A 95 0.93 10.21 4.07
CA ARG A 95 1.23 9.09 4.98
C ARG A 95 1.96 7.96 4.28
N ALA A 96 1.60 7.66 3.03
CA ALA A 96 2.31 6.66 2.23
C ALA A 96 3.77 7.07 1.95
N ARG A 97 4.03 8.36 1.69
CA ARG A 97 5.38 8.92 1.56
C ARG A 97 6.20 8.78 2.84
N ASP A 98 5.61 9.10 3.99
CA ASP A 98 6.30 8.96 5.28
C ASP A 98 6.68 7.50 5.56
N ASN A 99 5.76 6.58 5.28
CA ASN A 99 6.05 5.14 5.40
C ASN A 99 7.11 4.66 4.40
N LEU A 100 7.14 5.21 3.19
CA LEU A 100 8.18 4.92 2.20
C LEU A 100 9.55 5.40 2.68
N GLN A 101 9.65 6.61 3.23
CA GLN A 101 10.91 7.11 3.77
C GLN A 101 11.42 6.26 4.95
N GLN A 102 10.51 5.88 5.87
CA GLN A 102 10.84 4.95 6.96
C GLN A 102 11.31 3.60 6.43
N GLN A 103 10.66 3.07 5.38
CA GLN A 103 11.06 1.80 4.77
C GLN A 103 12.42 1.90 4.06
N GLN A 104 12.71 3.00 3.39
CA GLN A 104 14.00 3.22 2.75
C GLN A 104 15.14 3.24 3.78
N ALA A 105 14.93 3.91 4.92
CA ALA A 105 15.87 3.87 6.05
C ALA A 105 16.04 2.44 6.60
N PHE A 106 14.95 1.67 6.71
CA PHE A 106 15.02 0.25 7.10
C PHE A 106 15.83 -0.59 6.10
N ASN A 107 15.66 -0.34 4.80
CA ASN A 107 16.35 -1.07 3.74
C ASN A 107 17.85 -0.79 3.67
N CYS A 108 18.35 0.27 4.32
CA CYS A 108 19.81 0.52 4.43
C CYS A 108 20.55 -0.63 5.11
N GLY A 109 19.86 -1.46 5.92
CA GLY A 109 20.43 -2.66 6.53
C GLY A 109 20.49 -3.89 5.62
N PHE A 110 19.99 -3.80 4.38
CA PHE A 110 20.03 -4.93 3.44
C PHE A 110 21.33 -4.97 2.66
N ASP A 111 21.83 -6.18 2.41
CA ASP A 111 22.93 -6.35 1.48
C ASP A 111 22.52 -5.97 0.04
N ARG A 112 23.53 -5.65 -0.77
CA ARG A 112 23.34 -5.28 -2.17
C ARG A 112 22.64 -6.36 -2.99
N ALA A 113 22.91 -7.64 -2.73
CA ALA A 113 22.34 -8.75 -3.48
C ALA A 113 20.82 -8.88 -3.27
N GLN A 114 20.33 -8.63 -2.05
CA GLN A 114 18.89 -8.58 -1.74
C GLN A 114 18.22 -7.40 -2.44
N MET A 115 18.86 -6.24 -2.45
CA MET A 115 18.35 -5.05 -3.15
C MET A 115 18.26 -5.28 -4.65
N GLU A 116 19.31 -5.84 -5.27
CA GLU A 116 19.31 -6.19 -6.70
C GLU A 116 18.28 -7.26 -7.03
N ALA A 117 18.11 -8.28 -6.17
CA ALA A 117 17.08 -9.29 -6.35
C ALA A 117 15.67 -8.68 -6.27
N GLY A 118 15.43 -7.77 -5.32
CA GLY A 118 14.18 -7.03 -5.21
C GLY A 118 13.89 -6.17 -6.44
N LEU A 119 14.91 -5.49 -6.98
CA LEU A 119 14.81 -4.72 -8.21
C LEU A 119 14.46 -5.60 -9.42
N ARG A 120 15.08 -6.78 -9.57
CA ARG A 120 14.75 -7.72 -10.65
C ARG A 120 13.29 -8.18 -10.57
N LEU A 121 12.80 -8.47 -9.36
CA LEU A 121 11.38 -8.79 -9.14
C LEU A 121 10.48 -7.63 -9.54
N PHE A 122 10.84 -6.39 -9.16
CA PHE A 122 10.10 -5.20 -9.52
C PHE A 122 10.02 -5.00 -11.02
N LEU A 123 11.13 -5.08 -11.74
CA LEU A 123 11.17 -4.90 -13.19
C LEU A 123 10.36 -5.99 -13.90
N SER A 124 10.46 -7.24 -13.45
CA SER A 124 9.64 -8.35 -13.97
C SER A 124 8.15 -8.11 -13.75
N TRP A 125 7.76 -7.73 -12.53
CA TRP A 125 6.39 -7.38 -12.19
C TRP A 125 5.88 -6.19 -13.01
N ARG A 126 6.64 -5.10 -13.08
CA ARG A 126 6.28 -3.88 -13.82
C ARG A 126 6.04 -4.20 -15.28
N ASN A 127 6.94 -4.96 -15.92
CA ASN A 127 6.79 -5.34 -17.32
C ASN A 127 5.48 -6.13 -17.54
N ARG A 128 5.19 -7.12 -16.68
CA ARG A 128 3.93 -7.87 -16.79
C ARG A 128 2.69 -6.97 -16.66
N ASN A 129 2.70 -5.98 -15.76
CA ASN A 129 1.52 -5.14 -15.52
C ASN A 129 1.37 -3.97 -16.51
N VAL A 130 2.48 -3.45 -17.05
CA VAL A 130 2.45 -2.45 -18.14
C VAL A 130 1.84 -3.06 -19.41
N PHE A 131 2.19 -4.31 -19.73
CA PHE A 131 1.72 -4.96 -20.95
C PHE A 131 0.38 -5.72 -20.79
N ALA A 132 0.00 -6.14 -19.58
CA ALA A 132 -1.23 -6.92 -19.36
C ALA A 132 -2.46 -6.08 -18.96
N GLY A 133 -2.35 -4.75 -18.85
CA GLY A 133 -3.46 -3.86 -18.45
C GLY A 133 -3.99 -4.08 -17.01
N ARG A 134 -3.45 -5.04 -16.26
CA ARG A 134 -3.82 -5.31 -14.86
C ARG A 134 -3.16 -4.25 -13.98
N ARG A 135 -3.93 -3.23 -13.63
CA ARG A 135 -3.63 -2.36 -12.49
C ARG A 135 -3.98 -3.13 -11.21
N PHE A 136 -3.36 -2.81 -10.08
CA PHE A 136 -3.81 -3.34 -8.77
C PHE A 136 -5.32 -3.13 -8.66
N ALA A 137 -6.10 -4.21 -8.66
CA ALA A 137 -7.54 -4.18 -8.87
C ALA A 137 -8.32 -3.68 -7.63
N GLY A 138 -7.65 -3.59 -6.47
CA GLY A 138 -8.19 -2.91 -5.27
C GLY A 138 -8.38 -1.39 -5.43
N VAL A 139 -7.81 -0.79 -6.47
CA VAL A 139 -7.80 0.67 -6.71
C VAL A 139 -9.16 1.26 -7.09
N GLU A 140 -10.05 0.51 -7.74
CA GLU A 140 -11.36 1.03 -8.18
C GLU A 140 -12.51 0.74 -7.19
N ARG A 141 -12.38 -0.29 -6.34
CA ARG A 141 -13.44 -0.66 -5.38
C ARG A 141 -13.59 0.32 -4.22
N GLY A 142 -12.53 1.06 -3.88
CA GLY A 142 -12.57 2.05 -2.80
C GLY A 142 -13.26 3.38 -3.16
N GLN A 143 -13.45 3.67 -4.45
CA GLN A 143 -14.04 4.93 -4.90
C GLN A 143 -15.56 4.83 -5.11
N ALA A 144 -16.09 3.62 -5.35
CA ALA A 144 -17.53 3.41 -5.51
C ALA A 144 -18.29 3.35 -4.17
N ALA A 145 -17.62 3.09 -3.05
CA ALA A 145 -18.28 2.89 -1.76
C ALA A 145 -18.67 4.21 -1.04
N ASP A 146 -18.12 5.37 -1.45
CA ASP A 146 -18.25 6.63 -0.71
C ASP A 146 -19.18 7.67 -1.39
N ILE A 147 -19.83 7.31 -2.50
CA ILE A 147 -20.77 8.19 -3.24
C ILE A 147 -22.24 7.77 -3.00
N GLY A 148 -22.49 6.75 -2.18
CA GLY A 148 -23.81 6.14 -1.99
C GLY A 148 -24.68 6.74 -0.88
N ARG A 149 -24.32 7.89 -0.28
CA ARG A 149 -25.07 8.44 0.87
C ARG A 149 -25.25 9.95 0.83
N LEU A 150 -25.69 10.47 -0.32
CA LEU A 150 -26.31 11.80 -0.40
C LEU A 150 -27.69 11.65 -1.08
N ASP A 151 -28.71 11.99 -0.29
CA ASP A 151 -30.11 12.28 -0.61
C ASP A 151 -31.07 11.18 -1.10
N MET A 152 -32.00 10.82 -0.19
CA MET A 152 -33.43 11.03 -0.42
C MET A 152 -34.15 11.21 0.93
N VAL A 153 -34.29 12.45 1.39
CA VAL A 153 -35.47 12.87 2.16
C VAL A 153 -36.22 13.82 1.25
N ALA A 154 -37.20 13.28 0.54
CA ALA A 154 -38.19 14.07 -0.16
C ALA A 154 -39.38 14.30 0.77
N THR A 155 -39.62 15.59 1.06
CA THR A 155 -40.86 16.25 1.53
C THR A 155 -41.43 15.87 2.89
#